data_AF-A0A973MFX6-F1
#
_entry.id   AF-A0A973MFX6-F1
#
_cell.length_a   1.000
_cell.length_b   1.000
_cell.length_c   1.000
_cell.angle_alpha   90.00
_cell.angle_beta   90.00
_cell.angle_gamma   90.00
#
_symmetry.space_group_name_H-M   'P 1'
#
loop_
_entity.id
_entity.type
_entity.pdbx_description
1 polymer ?
#
loop_
_entity_poly.entity_id
_entity_poly.type
_entity_poly.pdbx_seq_one_letter_code
_entity_poly.pdbx_strand_id
1 'polypeptide(L)'
;MTTAAKPLPAHGTYARGNGAPGYREPCKCGPCHKAMRRGRKQYTVNRQLGRPGLIDATPARQQLNQLTQTMTWGQICEATGLETRNLQLIADGRRTQIRRGTHDRIMAVEPQAPAPGKYVAAIGLCRRLRALRAIGYSAQALAEKASSAEVRIQLICSGSQPTVRQVLAEKILKVYAELSQTPAPAGRSATRAKNHAAANGWAPPGAWDDDRIDDPAATPDWTGHCGTDHGWWLHSVNNIPVCLGCNAAHQQWKNERAHLTAPERWAELARAKGAASNRGAVLAADARELMRVTGHSVEQIAERLGVTKAHLYQELLRHPEAEPTTETEPAVDAELAA
;
A
#
# COMPACT_ATOMS: atom_id res chain seq x y z
N MET A 1 -38.48 24.25 -2.01
CA MET A 1 -37.75 24.15 -3.30
C MET A 1 -38.75 23.76 -4.37
N THR A 2 -39.08 24.68 -5.28
CA THR A 2 -39.95 24.41 -6.43
C THR A 2 -39.22 23.48 -7.39
N THR A 3 -39.68 22.23 -7.51
CA THR A 3 -39.17 21.28 -8.47
C THR A 3 -39.43 21.83 -9.87
N ALA A 4 -38.40 22.41 -10.51
CA ALA A 4 -38.50 22.87 -11.88
C ALA A 4 -38.99 21.70 -12.76
N ALA A 5 -40.15 21.88 -13.42
CA ALA A 5 -40.69 20.88 -14.30
C ALA A 5 -39.64 20.54 -15.38
N LYS A 6 -39.30 19.26 -15.52
CA LYS A 6 -38.29 18.83 -16.50
C LYS A 6 -38.71 19.34 -17.90
N PRO A 7 -37.81 20.00 -18.64
CA PRO A 7 -38.16 20.53 -19.95
C PRO A 7 -38.60 19.41 -20.88
N LEU A 8 -39.59 19.71 -21.74
CA LEU A 8 -40.10 18.73 -22.69
C LEU A 8 -38.96 18.28 -23.62
N PRO A 9 -38.82 16.97 -23.89
CA PRO A 9 -37.84 16.48 -24.86
C PRO A 9 -38.03 17.13 -26.24
N ALA A 10 -36.94 17.46 -26.92
CA ALA A 10 -36.99 18.07 -28.24
C ALA A 10 -37.79 17.23 -29.26
N HIS A 11 -38.43 17.90 -30.23
CA HIS A 11 -39.07 17.22 -31.36
C HIS A 11 -38.06 16.39 -32.15
N GLY A 12 -38.54 15.32 -32.82
CA GLY A 12 -37.67 14.39 -33.55
C GLY A 12 -36.95 13.36 -32.65
N THR A 13 -37.21 13.34 -31.34
CA THR A 13 -36.64 12.34 -30.42
C THR A 13 -37.60 11.19 -30.12
N TYR A 14 -37.07 10.01 -29.81
CA TYR A 14 -37.88 8.86 -29.36
C TYR A 14 -38.72 9.22 -28.13
N ALA A 15 -38.12 9.90 -27.14
CA ALA A 15 -38.81 10.30 -25.92
C ALA A 15 -39.99 11.23 -26.22
N ARG A 16 -39.86 12.20 -27.14
CA ARG A 16 -40.99 13.08 -27.52
C ARG A 16 -42.10 12.34 -28.26
N GLY A 17 -41.74 11.40 -29.15
CA GLY A 17 -42.72 10.60 -29.89
C GLY A 17 -43.40 9.50 -29.08
N ASN A 18 -42.76 8.94 -28.05
CA ASN A 18 -43.33 7.85 -27.25
C ASN A 18 -44.19 8.33 -26.07
N GLY A 19 -44.03 9.59 -25.63
CA GLY A 19 -44.71 10.09 -24.42
C GLY A 19 -44.17 9.45 -23.13
N ALA A 20 -44.87 9.69 -22.02
CA ALA A 20 -44.67 9.05 -20.73
C ALA A 20 -46.06 8.77 -20.12
N PRO A 21 -46.46 7.49 -19.94
CA PRO A 21 -47.79 7.15 -19.43
C PRO A 21 -48.12 7.90 -18.14
N GLY A 22 -49.30 8.53 -18.07
CA GLY A 22 -49.76 9.28 -16.89
C GLY A 22 -49.08 10.63 -16.64
N TYR A 23 -48.05 10.99 -17.41
CA TYR A 23 -47.31 12.25 -17.23
C TYR A 23 -47.34 13.14 -18.48
N ARG A 24 -47.26 12.54 -19.66
CA ARG A 24 -47.11 13.28 -20.92
C ARG A 24 -47.59 12.49 -22.12
N GLU A 25 -48.45 13.09 -22.91
CA GLU A 25 -48.92 12.48 -24.15
C GLU A 25 -47.82 12.32 -25.21
N PRO A 26 -47.89 11.26 -26.04
CA PRO A 26 -47.02 11.08 -27.19
C PRO A 26 -47.21 12.20 -28.24
N CYS A 27 -46.12 12.80 -28.73
CA CYS A 27 -46.20 13.77 -29.81
C CYS A 27 -46.47 13.10 -31.16
N LYS A 28 -47.50 13.58 -31.86
CA LYS A 28 -47.99 13.00 -33.12
C LYS A 28 -47.30 13.54 -34.39
N CYS A 29 -46.36 14.47 -34.28
CA CYS A 29 -45.71 15.04 -35.47
C CYS A 29 -44.84 14.01 -36.22
N GLY A 30 -44.73 14.17 -37.54
CA GLY A 30 -44.00 13.24 -38.42
C GLY A 30 -42.59 12.88 -37.95
N PRO A 31 -41.73 13.87 -37.58
CA PRO A 31 -40.37 13.61 -37.07
C PRO A 31 -40.36 12.75 -35.79
N CYS A 32 -41.21 13.06 -34.81
CA CYS A 32 -41.32 12.31 -33.56
C CYS A 32 -41.81 10.87 -33.80
N HIS A 33 -42.79 10.69 -34.68
CA HIS A 33 -43.33 9.38 -35.00
C HIS A 33 -42.32 8.52 -35.78
N LYS A 34 -41.51 9.13 -36.65
CA LYS A 34 -40.37 8.48 -37.32
C LYS A 34 -39.31 8.03 -36.31
N ALA A 35 -38.93 8.89 -35.37
CA ALA A 35 -37.96 8.56 -34.31
C ALA A 35 -38.45 7.44 -33.39
N MET A 36 -39.73 7.47 -33.00
CA MET A 36 -40.37 6.40 -32.22
C MET A 36 -40.34 5.06 -32.97
N ARG A 37 -40.76 5.04 -34.24
CA ARG A 37 -40.75 3.83 -35.08
C ARG A 37 -39.34 3.27 -35.26
N ARG A 38 -38.35 4.13 -35.50
CA ARG A 38 -36.93 3.73 -35.57
C ARG A 38 -36.46 3.09 -34.26
N GLY A 39 -36.78 3.69 -33.11
CA GLY A 39 -36.42 3.13 -31.80
C GLY A 39 -37.07 1.77 -31.52
N ARG A 40 -38.36 1.60 -31.86
CA ARG A 40 -39.06 0.30 -31.73
C ARG A 40 -38.48 -0.77 -32.67
N LYS A 41 -38.11 -0.40 -33.90
CA LYS A 41 -37.40 -1.29 -34.84
C LYS A 41 -36.06 -1.72 -34.26
N GLN A 42 -35.27 -0.79 -33.75
CA GLN A 42 -33.98 -1.11 -33.12
C GLN A 42 -34.13 -2.04 -31.90
N TYR A 43 -35.14 -1.80 -31.06
CA TYR A 43 -35.45 -2.68 -29.93
C TYR A 43 -35.78 -4.11 -30.38
N THR A 44 -36.60 -4.24 -31.43
CA THR A 44 -36.99 -5.54 -32.01
C THR A 44 -35.78 -6.28 -32.58
N VAL A 45 -34.92 -5.59 -33.34
CA VAL A 45 -33.67 -6.14 -33.88
C VAL A 45 -32.73 -6.59 -32.77
N ASN A 46 -32.52 -5.75 -31.74
CA ASN A 46 -31.67 -6.11 -30.61
C ASN A 46 -32.19 -7.35 -29.86
N ARG A 47 -33.52 -7.47 -29.71
CA ARG A 47 -34.15 -8.66 -29.10
C ARG A 47 -33.93 -9.92 -29.94
N GLN A 48 -34.08 -9.83 -31.26
CA GLN A 48 -33.83 -10.94 -32.19
C GLN A 48 -32.36 -11.38 -32.20
N LEU A 49 -31.43 -10.43 -32.06
CA LEU A 49 -30.00 -10.68 -31.96
C LEU A 49 -29.53 -11.10 -30.55
N GLY A 50 -30.46 -11.33 -29.61
CA GLY A 50 -30.12 -11.72 -28.23
C GLY A 50 -29.35 -10.66 -27.45
N ARG A 51 -29.41 -9.38 -27.84
CA ARG A 51 -28.72 -8.27 -27.18
C ARG A 51 -29.65 -7.64 -26.13
N PRO A 52 -29.48 -7.95 -24.82
CA PRO A 52 -30.34 -7.41 -23.79
C PRO A 52 -30.21 -5.89 -23.69
N GLY A 53 -31.33 -5.20 -23.43
CA GLY A 53 -31.38 -3.73 -23.32
C GLY A 53 -30.77 -3.19 -22.03
N LEU A 54 -30.71 -4.03 -21.01
CA LEU A 54 -30.01 -3.81 -19.75
C LEU A 54 -28.94 -4.88 -19.60
N ILE A 55 -27.75 -4.48 -19.14
CA ILE A 55 -26.63 -5.36 -18.86
C ILE A 55 -26.18 -5.18 -17.42
N ASP A 56 -25.40 -6.15 -16.93
CA ASP A 56 -24.81 -6.10 -15.59
C ASP A 56 -23.98 -4.82 -15.41
N ALA A 57 -24.19 -4.16 -14.28
CA ALA A 57 -23.51 -2.92 -13.92
C ALA A 57 -22.16 -3.18 -13.23
N THR A 58 -21.83 -4.41 -12.87
CA THR A 58 -20.59 -4.75 -12.13
C THR A 58 -19.33 -4.22 -12.79
N PRO A 59 -19.11 -4.38 -14.12
CA PRO A 59 -17.93 -3.81 -14.76
C PRO A 59 -17.90 -2.28 -14.65
N ALA A 60 -19.02 -1.61 -14.91
CA ALA A 60 -19.11 -0.16 -14.82
C ALA A 60 -18.90 0.36 -13.40
N ARG A 61 -19.33 -0.39 -12.39
CA ARG A 61 -19.04 -0.10 -10.98
C ARG A 61 -17.55 -0.20 -10.69
N GLN A 62 -16.87 -1.24 -11.15
CA GLN A 62 -15.42 -1.40 -10.97
C GLN A 62 -14.65 -0.26 -11.63
N GLN A 63 -15.01 0.09 -12.86
CA GLN A 63 -14.41 1.23 -13.58
C GLN A 63 -14.66 2.54 -12.83
N LEU A 64 -15.87 2.81 -12.35
CA LEU A 64 -16.15 4.02 -11.57
C LEU A 64 -15.33 4.07 -10.28
N ASN A 65 -15.16 2.94 -9.59
CA ASN A 65 -14.30 2.90 -8.40
C ASN A 65 -12.85 3.27 -8.74
N GLN A 66 -12.31 2.77 -9.85
CA GLN A 66 -10.98 3.15 -10.33
C GLN A 66 -10.91 4.63 -10.73
N LEU A 67 -11.86 5.12 -11.52
CA LEU A 67 -11.92 6.53 -11.93
C LEU A 67 -12.02 7.47 -10.74
N THR A 68 -12.79 7.10 -9.70
CA THR A 68 -12.87 7.91 -8.48
C THR A 68 -11.58 7.93 -7.68
N GLN A 69 -10.58 7.09 -7.98
CA GLN A 69 -9.24 7.17 -7.38
C GLN A 69 -8.41 8.32 -7.95
N THR A 70 -8.74 8.85 -9.12
CA THR A 70 -8.01 9.98 -9.70
C THR A 70 -8.92 11.18 -10.04
N MET A 71 -10.12 10.94 -10.53
CA MET A 71 -11.04 11.98 -10.96
C MET A 71 -12.07 12.34 -9.88
N THR A 72 -12.51 13.59 -9.88
CA THR A 72 -13.69 14.03 -9.13
C THR A 72 -14.98 13.59 -9.83
N TRP A 73 -16.08 13.50 -9.07
CA TRP A 73 -17.40 13.22 -9.67
C TRP A 73 -17.77 14.23 -10.77
N GLY A 74 -17.38 15.50 -10.64
CA GLY A 74 -17.61 16.51 -11.67
C GLY A 74 -16.91 16.19 -13.00
N GLN A 75 -15.62 15.84 -12.94
CA GLN A 75 -14.85 15.44 -14.12
C GLN A 75 -15.39 14.17 -14.77
N ILE A 76 -15.82 13.18 -13.97
CA ILE A 76 -16.44 11.96 -14.50
C ILE A 76 -17.79 12.30 -15.16
N CYS A 77 -18.58 13.22 -14.59
CA CYS A 77 -19.83 13.65 -15.22
C CYS A 77 -19.60 14.35 -16.56
N GLU A 78 -18.57 15.19 -16.64
CA GLU A 78 -18.17 15.88 -17.86
C GLU A 78 -17.72 14.89 -18.93
N ALA A 79 -16.84 13.95 -18.58
CA ALA A 79 -16.33 12.93 -19.51
C ALA A 79 -17.44 11.97 -20.01
N THR A 80 -18.37 11.59 -19.14
CA THR A 80 -19.45 10.64 -19.51
C THR A 80 -20.70 11.32 -20.07
N GLY A 81 -20.88 12.63 -19.84
CA GLY A 81 -22.14 13.33 -20.09
C GLY A 81 -23.33 12.76 -19.30
N LEU A 82 -23.08 12.17 -18.11
CA LEU A 82 -24.08 11.55 -17.25
C LEU A 82 -24.26 12.36 -15.95
N GLU A 83 -25.45 12.29 -15.36
CA GLU A 83 -25.75 12.96 -14.09
C GLU A 83 -25.01 12.30 -12.91
N THR A 84 -24.46 13.10 -12.00
CA THR A 84 -23.70 12.64 -10.82
C THR A 84 -24.44 11.61 -9.99
N ARG A 85 -25.74 11.85 -9.74
CA ARG A 85 -26.58 10.93 -8.95
C ARG A 85 -26.70 9.57 -9.61
N ASN A 86 -26.72 9.50 -10.94
CA ASN A 86 -26.81 8.23 -11.67
C ASN A 86 -25.51 7.42 -11.48
N LEU A 87 -24.36 8.07 -11.64
CA LEU A 87 -23.05 7.45 -11.46
C LEU A 87 -22.82 6.97 -10.02
N GLN A 88 -23.18 7.77 -9.02
CA GLN A 88 -23.11 7.38 -7.61
C GLN A 88 -23.96 6.14 -7.31
N LEU A 89 -25.19 6.08 -7.81
CA LEU A 89 -26.05 4.90 -7.62
C LEU A 89 -25.46 3.62 -8.25
N ILE A 90 -24.67 3.74 -9.33
CA ILE A 90 -23.96 2.61 -9.93
C ILE A 90 -22.76 2.21 -9.07
N ALA A 91 -21.93 3.19 -8.65
CA ALA A 91 -20.75 2.97 -7.82
C ALA A 91 -21.11 2.35 -6.46
N ASP A 92 -22.17 2.85 -5.82
CA ASP A 92 -22.71 2.32 -4.55
C ASP A 92 -23.34 0.91 -4.70
N GLY A 93 -23.43 0.37 -5.91
CA GLY A 93 -24.04 -0.93 -6.20
C GLY A 93 -25.58 -0.95 -6.12
N ARG A 94 -26.22 0.20 -5.91
CA ARG A 94 -27.69 0.32 -5.86
C ARG A 94 -28.36 0.10 -7.22
N ARG A 95 -27.61 0.28 -8.32
CA ARG A 95 -28.02 -0.09 -9.68
C ARG A 95 -27.24 -1.33 -10.13
N THR A 96 -27.92 -2.47 -10.13
CA THR A 96 -27.36 -3.75 -10.57
C THR A 96 -27.45 -3.96 -12.08
N GLN A 97 -28.33 -3.22 -12.77
CA GLN A 97 -28.47 -3.26 -14.21
C GLN A 97 -28.50 -1.86 -14.83
N ILE A 98 -27.77 -1.70 -15.94
CA ILE A 98 -27.64 -0.42 -16.66
C ILE A 98 -27.83 -0.60 -18.16
N ARG A 99 -28.16 0.49 -18.86
CA ARG A 99 -28.22 0.48 -20.33
C ARG A 99 -26.81 0.31 -20.90
N ARG A 100 -26.70 -0.42 -22.02
CA ARG A 100 -25.43 -0.59 -22.74
C ARG A 100 -24.76 0.74 -23.06
N GLY A 101 -25.49 1.73 -23.55
CA GLY A 101 -24.92 3.06 -23.80
C GLY A 101 -24.42 3.81 -22.55
N THR A 102 -24.92 3.48 -21.36
CA THR A 102 -24.38 4.00 -20.09
C THR A 102 -23.07 3.29 -19.74
N HIS A 103 -23.06 1.97 -19.86
CA HIS A 103 -21.86 1.16 -19.68
C HIS A 103 -20.73 1.62 -20.60
N ASP A 104 -20.99 1.74 -21.90
CA ASP A 104 -19.97 2.07 -22.89
C ASP A 104 -19.38 3.45 -22.66
N ARG A 105 -20.18 4.43 -22.22
CA ARG A 105 -19.67 5.76 -21.84
C ARG A 105 -18.80 5.74 -20.59
N ILE A 106 -19.13 4.92 -19.60
CA ILE A 106 -18.32 4.77 -18.39
C ILE A 106 -16.98 4.09 -18.74
N MET A 107 -17.03 3.06 -19.58
CA MET A 107 -15.85 2.31 -20.03
C MET A 107 -14.92 3.12 -20.92
N ALA A 108 -15.46 4.08 -21.68
CA ALA A 108 -14.67 4.95 -22.54
C ALA A 108 -13.91 6.06 -21.78
N VAL A 109 -14.13 6.22 -20.47
CA VAL A 109 -13.41 7.24 -19.69
C VAL A 109 -12.02 6.71 -19.33
N GLU A 110 -11.00 7.42 -19.78
CA GLU A 110 -9.62 7.19 -19.39
C GLU A 110 -9.33 7.84 -18.02
N PRO A 111 -8.63 7.14 -17.10
CA PRO A 111 -8.21 7.73 -15.84
C PRO A 111 -7.30 8.94 -16.07
N GLN A 112 -7.66 10.09 -15.50
CA GLN A 112 -6.82 11.29 -15.54
C GLN A 112 -5.87 11.35 -14.34
N ALA A 113 -4.89 12.26 -14.36
CA ALA A 113 -4.10 12.57 -13.17
C ALA A 113 -4.99 13.09 -12.02
N PRO A 114 -4.65 12.79 -10.76
CA PRO A 114 -5.51 13.11 -9.63
C PRO A 114 -5.75 14.63 -9.47
N ALA A 115 -7.01 15.04 -9.36
CA ALA A 115 -7.36 16.46 -9.30
C ALA A 115 -6.86 17.16 -8.01
N PRO A 116 -6.31 18.39 -8.08
CA PRO A 116 -5.73 19.09 -6.93
C PRO A 116 -6.67 19.29 -5.72
N GLY A 117 -7.97 19.45 -5.96
CA GLY A 117 -8.99 19.67 -4.93
C GLY A 117 -9.47 18.40 -4.21
N LYS A 118 -9.04 17.22 -4.66
CA LYS A 118 -9.48 15.94 -4.12
C LYS A 118 -8.84 15.67 -2.75
N TYR A 119 -9.55 14.95 -1.88
CA TYR A 119 -8.98 14.37 -0.66
C TYR A 119 -8.63 12.90 -0.88
N VAL A 120 -7.49 12.49 -0.37
CA VAL A 120 -7.00 11.11 -0.37
C VAL A 120 -6.81 10.61 1.06
N ALA A 121 -6.79 9.29 1.23
CA ALA A 121 -6.53 8.66 2.52
C ALA A 121 -5.13 9.03 3.02
N ALA A 122 -5.03 9.39 4.30
CA ALA A 122 -3.77 9.84 4.88
C ALA A 122 -2.89 8.69 5.40
N ILE A 123 -3.35 7.44 5.35
CA ILE A 123 -2.70 6.29 6.01
C ILE A 123 -1.25 6.12 5.55
N GLY A 124 -1.02 6.01 4.24
CA GLY A 124 0.34 5.87 3.73
C GLY A 124 1.18 7.14 3.83
N LEU A 125 0.57 8.34 3.80
CA LEU A 125 1.28 9.60 4.06
C LEU A 125 1.76 9.68 5.52
N CYS A 126 0.90 9.25 6.45
CA CYS A 126 1.20 9.12 7.86
C CYS A 126 2.39 8.19 8.09
N ARG A 127 2.37 6.99 7.50
CA ARG A 127 3.47 6.01 7.59
C ARG A 127 4.78 6.57 7.01
N ARG A 128 4.75 7.19 5.84
CA ARG A 128 5.92 7.84 5.21
C ARG A 128 6.51 8.96 6.08
N LEU A 129 5.68 9.86 6.62
CA LEU A 129 6.16 10.91 7.52
C LEU A 129 6.73 10.34 8.82
N ARG A 130 6.08 9.34 9.42
CA ARG A 130 6.59 8.62 10.60
C ARG A 130 7.96 7.98 10.33
N ALA A 131 8.11 7.37 9.16
CA ALA A 131 9.36 6.75 8.72
C ALA A 131 10.49 7.77 8.56
N LEU A 132 10.24 8.94 7.96
CA LEU A 132 11.22 10.01 7.89
C LEU A 132 11.64 10.52 9.28
N ARG A 133 10.70 10.55 10.24
CA ARG A 133 11.02 10.90 11.63
C ARG A 133 11.89 9.84 12.31
N ALA A 134 11.69 8.55 11.99
CA ALA A 134 12.53 7.46 12.48
C ALA A 134 13.99 7.53 11.99
N ILE A 135 14.25 8.10 10.81
CA ILE A 135 15.63 8.38 10.34
C ILE A 135 16.16 9.77 10.76
N GLY A 136 15.36 10.54 11.50
CA GLY A 136 15.79 11.75 12.20
C GLY A 136 15.28 13.08 11.66
N TYR A 137 14.38 13.11 10.67
CA TYR A 137 13.81 14.39 10.24
C TYR A 137 12.80 14.90 11.26
N SER A 138 12.94 16.16 11.71
CA SER A 138 11.97 16.77 12.62
C SER A 138 10.67 17.14 11.89
N ALA A 139 9.56 17.27 12.63
CA ALA A 139 8.29 17.71 12.04
C ALA A 139 8.41 19.09 11.38
N GLN A 140 9.18 20.00 11.98
CA GLN A 140 9.52 21.30 11.41
C GLN A 140 10.27 21.17 10.07
N ALA A 141 11.34 20.37 10.01
CA ALA A 141 12.11 20.20 8.77
C ALA A 141 11.27 19.60 7.64
N LEU A 142 10.39 18.65 7.97
CA LEU A 142 9.45 18.06 7.00
C LEU A 142 8.40 19.08 6.54
N ALA A 143 7.94 19.95 7.44
CA ALA A 143 6.98 21.00 7.12
C ALA A 143 7.58 22.05 6.18
N GLU A 144 8.83 22.48 6.43
CA GLU A 144 9.58 23.40 5.57
C GLU A 144 9.74 22.81 4.15
N LYS A 145 10.21 21.57 4.04
CA LYS A 145 10.38 20.89 2.74
C LYS A 145 9.06 20.65 2.01
N ALA A 146 7.98 20.35 2.73
CA ALA A 146 6.65 20.17 2.14
C ALA A 146 5.90 21.49 1.91
N SER A 147 6.51 22.65 2.22
CA SER A 147 5.86 23.98 2.22
C SER A 147 4.48 23.94 2.91
N SER A 148 4.44 23.39 4.11
CA SER A 148 3.24 23.16 4.91
C SER A 148 3.47 23.66 6.34
N ALA A 149 2.40 23.73 7.14
CA ALA A 149 2.50 24.06 8.55
C ALA A 149 2.94 22.83 9.37
N GLU A 150 3.81 23.04 10.36
CA GLU A 150 4.28 21.96 11.24
C GLU A 150 3.13 21.24 11.95
N VAL A 151 2.16 22.00 12.48
CA VAL A 151 0.96 21.45 13.13
C VAL A 151 0.24 20.46 12.23
N ARG A 152 0.19 20.72 10.91
CA ARG A 152 -0.46 19.82 9.96
C ARG A 152 0.35 18.53 9.77
N ILE A 153 1.68 18.62 9.67
CA ILE A 153 2.55 17.43 9.62
C ILE A 153 2.38 16.59 10.89
N GLN A 154 2.31 17.23 12.07
CA GLN A 154 2.08 16.53 13.33
C GLN A 154 0.73 15.82 13.37
N LEU A 155 -0.37 16.46 12.91
CA LEU A 155 -1.70 15.84 12.83
C LEU A 155 -1.77 14.64 11.88
N ILE A 156 -1.05 14.69 10.76
CA ILE A 156 -0.94 13.55 9.86
C ILE A 156 -0.11 12.45 10.54
N CYS A 157 1.01 12.78 11.19
CA CYS A 157 1.83 11.82 11.93
C CYS A 157 1.08 11.16 13.09
N SER A 158 0.21 11.86 13.82
CA SER A 158 -0.57 11.24 14.90
C SER A 158 -1.68 10.33 14.37
N GLY A 159 -2.04 10.44 13.08
CA GLY A 159 -3.19 9.77 12.49
C GLY A 159 -4.53 10.46 12.80
N SER A 160 -4.50 11.64 13.44
CA SER A 160 -5.70 12.42 13.75
C SER A 160 -6.37 13.00 12.50
N GLN A 161 -5.63 13.13 11.40
CA GLN A 161 -6.14 13.57 10.12
C GLN A 161 -6.34 12.38 9.17
N PRO A 162 -7.58 11.89 8.95
CA PRO A 162 -7.84 10.70 8.14
C PRO A 162 -7.69 10.94 6.63
N THR A 163 -7.86 12.19 6.19
CA THR A 163 -7.80 12.57 4.78
C THR A 163 -7.00 13.85 4.56
N VAL A 164 -6.25 13.91 3.47
CA VAL A 164 -5.38 15.04 3.10
C VAL A 164 -5.69 15.47 1.66
N ARG A 165 -5.58 16.77 1.37
CA ARG A 165 -5.73 17.27 -0.01
C ARG A 165 -4.63 16.69 -0.90
N GLN A 166 -4.98 16.35 -2.14
CA GLN A 166 -4.10 15.76 -3.14
C GLN A 166 -2.80 16.56 -3.31
N VAL A 167 -2.89 17.90 -3.39
CA VAL A 167 -1.71 18.78 -3.50
C VAL A 167 -0.72 18.60 -2.34
N LEU A 168 -1.22 18.41 -1.11
CA LEU A 168 -0.33 18.18 0.03
C LEU A 168 0.20 16.74 0.02
N ALA A 169 -0.61 15.76 -0.41
CA ALA A 169 -0.17 14.38 -0.57
C ALA A 169 1.02 14.30 -1.54
N GLU A 170 0.93 14.94 -2.71
CA GLU A 170 2.02 15.01 -3.70
C GLU A 170 3.30 15.62 -3.14
N LYS A 171 3.18 16.73 -2.39
CA LYS A 171 4.35 17.34 -1.72
C LYS A 171 5.00 16.39 -0.72
N ILE A 172 4.20 15.69 0.08
CA ILE A 172 4.72 14.70 1.06
C ILE A 172 5.39 13.52 0.34
N LEU A 173 4.79 13.00 -0.73
CA LEU A 173 5.37 11.92 -1.53
C LEU A 173 6.70 12.33 -2.13
N LYS A 174 6.80 13.55 -2.66
CA LYS A 174 8.07 14.10 -3.16
C LYS A 174 9.13 14.19 -2.06
N VAL A 175 8.78 14.72 -0.90
CA VAL A 175 9.70 14.79 0.26
C VAL A 175 10.14 13.40 0.70
N TYR A 176 9.25 12.40 0.68
CA TYR A 176 9.61 11.02 1.02
C TYR A 176 10.57 10.40 0.00
N ALA A 177 10.31 10.57 -1.30
CA ALA A 177 11.20 10.08 -2.35
C ALA A 177 12.60 10.69 -2.24
N GLU A 178 12.71 11.98 -1.91
CA GLU A 178 13.99 12.66 -1.74
C GLU A 178 14.78 12.21 -0.50
N LEU A 179 14.10 11.89 0.61
CA LEU A 179 14.74 11.73 1.92
C LEU A 179 14.79 10.30 2.46
N SER A 180 14.01 9.37 1.91
CA SER A 180 13.83 8.02 2.47
C SER A 180 15.15 7.25 2.64
N GLN A 181 16.12 7.48 1.76
CA GLN A 181 17.43 6.79 1.75
C GLN A 181 18.54 7.56 2.48
N THR A 182 18.28 8.77 2.96
CA THR A 182 19.29 9.63 3.58
C THR A 182 18.90 9.96 5.00
N PRO A 183 19.63 9.49 6.03
CA PRO A 183 19.38 9.91 7.40
C PRO A 183 19.55 11.42 7.58
N ALA A 184 18.76 12.02 8.47
CA ALA A 184 18.91 13.43 8.76
C ALA A 184 20.30 13.73 9.35
N PRO A 185 20.88 14.91 9.05
CA PRO A 185 22.16 15.33 9.64
C PRO A 185 22.15 15.21 11.16
N ALA A 186 23.26 14.76 11.73
CA ALA A 186 23.39 14.59 13.17
C ALA A 186 23.17 15.93 13.90
N GLY A 187 22.38 15.91 14.97
CA GLY A 187 22.05 17.10 15.73
C GLY A 187 20.92 16.86 16.72
N ARG A 188 20.70 17.85 17.61
CA ARG A 188 19.70 17.74 18.69
C ARG A 188 18.28 17.48 18.16
N SER A 189 17.91 18.10 17.05
CA SER A 189 16.61 17.88 16.39
C SER A 189 16.47 16.45 15.87
N ALA A 190 17.53 15.90 15.26
CA ALA A 190 17.55 14.54 14.75
C ALA A 190 17.46 13.51 15.87
N THR A 191 18.23 13.67 16.95
CA THR A 191 18.13 12.80 18.13
C THR A 191 16.72 12.83 18.74
N ARG A 192 16.12 14.01 18.88
CA ARG A 192 14.74 14.14 19.38
C ARG A 192 13.71 13.46 18.48
N ALA A 193 13.86 13.61 17.16
CA ALA A 193 12.96 12.97 16.19
C ALA A 193 13.06 11.43 16.27
N LYS A 194 14.28 10.88 16.29
CA LYS A 194 14.53 9.43 16.44
C LYS A 194 13.97 8.90 17.76
N ASN A 195 14.24 9.57 18.88
CA ASN A 195 13.74 9.15 20.19
C ASN A 195 12.20 9.18 20.25
N HIS A 196 11.58 10.21 19.67
CA HIS A 196 10.13 10.30 19.59
C HIS A 196 9.53 9.20 18.70
N ALA A 197 10.15 8.91 17.56
CA ALA A 197 9.74 7.82 16.68
C ALA A 197 9.86 6.46 17.39
N ALA A 198 10.97 6.21 18.09
CA ALA A 198 11.18 4.99 18.89
C ALA A 198 10.13 4.85 20.00
N ALA A 199 9.85 5.92 20.74
CA ALA A 199 8.83 5.94 21.80
C ALA A 199 7.41 5.65 21.29
N ASN A 200 7.13 5.96 20.02
CA ASN A 200 5.84 5.68 19.38
C ASN A 200 5.85 4.41 18.50
N GLY A 201 6.96 3.65 18.48
CA GLY A 201 7.09 2.44 17.66
C GLY A 201 6.99 2.71 16.16
N TRP A 202 7.47 3.86 15.68
CA TRP A 202 7.42 4.22 14.27
C TRP A 202 8.58 3.62 13.48
N ALA A 203 8.23 2.83 12.47
CA ALA A 203 9.18 2.10 11.65
C ALA A 203 9.91 3.01 10.64
N PRO A 204 11.22 2.78 10.40
CA PRO A 204 12.00 3.50 9.39
C PRO A 204 11.56 3.15 7.96
N PRO A 205 12.01 3.88 6.93
CA PRO A 205 11.61 3.66 5.54
C PRO A 205 11.88 2.22 5.07
N GLY A 206 13.07 1.69 5.32
CA GLY A 206 13.44 0.33 4.91
C GLY A 206 12.68 -0.81 5.61
N ALA A 207 11.85 -0.50 6.61
CA ALA A 207 10.97 -1.49 7.23
C ALA A 207 9.58 -1.55 6.56
N TRP A 208 9.30 -0.68 5.59
CA TRP A 208 8.07 -0.70 4.82
C TRP A 208 8.33 -1.25 3.42
N ASP A 209 7.40 -2.08 2.96
CA ASP A 209 7.28 -2.44 1.55
C ASP A 209 6.63 -1.25 0.80
N ASP A 210 7.36 -0.68 -0.16
CA ASP A 210 6.95 0.52 -0.91
C ASP A 210 5.64 0.32 -1.69
N ASP A 211 5.33 -0.92 -2.12
CA ASP A 211 4.09 -1.24 -2.85
C ASP A 211 2.90 -1.43 -1.91
N ARG A 212 3.16 -1.75 -0.63
CA ARG A 212 2.13 -2.08 0.36
C ARG A 212 1.94 -1.03 1.44
N ILE A 213 2.80 -0.03 1.51
CA ILE A 213 2.75 1.02 2.56
C ILE A 213 1.42 1.79 2.61
N ASP A 214 0.64 1.81 1.53
CA ASP A 214 -0.69 2.41 1.46
C ASP A 214 -1.84 1.48 1.88
N ASP A 215 -1.61 0.15 1.94
CA ASP A 215 -2.60 -0.85 2.34
C ASP A 215 -2.88 -0.75 3.86
N PRO A 216 -4.13 -0.50 4.30
CA PRO A 216 -4.47 -0.44 5.71
C PRO A 216 -4.04 -1.67 6.52
N ALA A 217 -4.01 -2.85 5.90
CA ALA A 217 -3.60 -4.10 6.53
C ALA A 217 -2.07 -4.30 6.56
N ALA A 218 -1.29 -3.47 5.85
CA ALA A 218 0.16 -3.62 5.84
C ALA A 218 0.78 -3.29 7.21
N THR A 219 1.76 -4.11 7.57
CA THR A 219 2.55 -3.98 8.79
C THR A 219 4.02 -3.83 8.42
N PRO A 220 4.80 -3.00 9.15
CA PRO A 220 6.23 -2.87 8.86
C PRO A 220 6.98 -4.13 9.30
N ASP A 221 7.98 -4.51 8.51
CA ASP A 221 8.93 -5.55 8.85
C ASP A 221 10.27 -4.93 9.25
N TRP A 222 10.56 -4.96 10.54
CA TRP A 222 11.77 -4.38 11.11
C TRP A 222 12.98 -5.32 11.02
N THR A 223 12.74 -6.61 10.84
CA THR A 223 13.74 -7.66 11.12
C THR A 223 13.90 -8.68 9.99
N GLY A 224 13.09 -8.58 8.93
CA GLY A 224 12.96 -9.61 7.89
C GLY A 224 12.16 -10.84 8.34
N HIS A 225 11.76 -10.88 9.61
CA HIS A 225 11.13 -12.03 10.27
C HIS A 225 9.94 -11.59 11.14
N CYS A 226 9.45 -10.36 10.95
CA CYS A 226 8.34 -9.87 11.76
C CYS A 226 7.10 -10.76 11.61
N GLY A 227 6.41 -11.02 12.73
CA GLY A 227 5.28 -11.96 12.77
C GLY A 227 5.66 -13.40 13.15
N THR A 228 6.93 -13.66 13.49
CA THR A 228 7.42 -14.96 13.98
C THR A 228 8.02 -14.85 15.39
N ASP A 229 8.21 -15.98 16.08
CA ASP A 229 8.95 -16.02 17.35
C ASP A 229 10.42 -15.57 17.17
N HIS A 230 11.03 -15.93 16.05
CA HIS A 230 12.37 -15.48 15.68
C HIS A 230 12.44 -13.95 15.56
N GLY A 231 11.45 -13.34 14.91
CA GLY A 231 11.31 -11.88 14.84
C GLY A 231 11.18 -11.23 16.22
N TRP A 232 10.43 -11.82 17.15
CA TRP A 232 10.33 -11.31 18.53
C TRP A 232 11.68 -11.26 19.23
N TRP A 233 12.47 -12.34 19.12
CA TRP A 233 13.81 -12.36 19.68
C TRP A 233 14.75 -11.38 18.99
N LEU A 234 14.66 -11.19 17.67
CA LEU A 234 15.41 -10.16 16.96
C LEU A 234 15.09 -8.75 17.49
N HIS A 235 13.82 -8.44 17.77
CA HIS A 235 13.46 -7.18 18.42
C HIS A 235 14.09 -7.05 19.82
N SER A 236 13.96 -8.09 20.64
CA SER A 236 14.47 -8.10 22.01
C SER A 236 16.00 -7.97 22.08
N VAL A 237 16.72 -8.72 21.26
CA VAL A 237 18.19 -8.75 21.24
C VAL A 237 18.77 -7.46 20.65
N ASN A 238 18.13 -6.88 19.64
CA ASN A 238 18.60 -5.65 18.98
C ASN A 238 18.01 -4.37 19.59
N ASN A 239 17.28 -4.47 20.71
CA ASN A 239 16.63 -3.35 21.39
C ASN A 239 15.72 -2.53 20.46
N ILE A 240 15.00 -3.20 19.58
CA ILE A 240 14.01 -2.60 18.68
C ILE A 240 12.63 -2.75 19.35
N PRO A 241 11.77 -1.71 19.35
CA PRO A 241 10.41 -1.83 19.85
C PRO A 241 9.68 -3.03 19.20
N VAL A 242 9.20 -3.96 20.03
CA VAL A 242 8.55 -5.20 19.55
C VAL A 242 7.24 -4.85 18.86
N CYS A 243 7.06 -5.28 17.60
CA CYS A 243 5.82 -5.06 16.88
C CYS A 243 4.70 -6.02 17.35
N LEU A 244 3.44 -5.64 17.11
CA LEU A 244 2.27 -6.43 17.54
C LEU A 244 2.29 -7.88 17.00
N GLY A 245 2.70 -8.07 15.75
CA GLY A 245 2.79 -9.39 15.13
C GLY A 245 3.80 -10.29 15.82
N CYS A 246 5.01 -9.78 16.09
CA CYS A 246 6.03 -10.52 16.85
C CYS A 246 5.57 -10.82 18.29
N ASN A 247 4.92 -9.87 18.96
CA ASN A 247 4.41 -10.10 20.31
C ASN A 247 3.36 -11.22 20.34
N ALA A 248 2.43 -11.22 19.39
CA ALA A 248 1.43 -12.28 19.25
C ALA A 248 2.08 -13.66 18.98
N ALA A 249 3.03 -13.70 18.05
CA ALA A 249 3.76 -14.92 17.70
C ALA A 249 4.53 -15.51 18.90
N HIS A 250 5.20 -14.67 19.70
CA HIS A 250 5.90 -15.14 20.89
C HIS A 250 4.95 -15.64 21.99
N GLN A 251 3.80 -14.99 22.18
CA GLN A 251 2.79 -15.52 23.12
C GLN A 251 2.25 -16.88 22.66
N GLN A 252 1.99 -17.03 21.36
CA GLN A 252 1.59 -18.32 20.80
C GLN A 252 2.67 -19.40 21.04
N TRP A 253 3.93 -19.09 20.76
CA TRP A 253 5.06 -19.99 21.00
C TRP A 253 5.14 -20.44 22.46
N LYS A 254 4.89 -19.52 23.42
CA LYS A 254 4.83 -19.83 24.86
C LYS A 254 3.66 -20.74 25.21
N ASN A 255 2.50 -20.51 24.62
CA ASN A 255 1.29 -21.31 24.86
C ASN A 255 1.45 -22.74 24.36
N GLU A 256 2.02 -22.93 23.17
CA GLU A 256 2.31 -24.26 22.61
C GLU A 256 3.27 -25.08 23.50
N ARG A 257 4.19 -24.40 24.19
CA ARG A 257 5.17 -24.99 25.12
C ARG A 257 4.75 -24.90 26.60
N ALA A 258 3.48 -24.62 26.88
CA ALA A 258 2.98 -24.55 28.25
C ALA A 258 3.11 -25.90 28.98
N HIS A 259 3.06 -27.01 28.23
CA HIS A 259 3.19 -28.39 28.73
C HIS A 259 4.59 -28.74 29.27
N LEU A 260 5.64 -28.01 28.88
CA LEU A 260 7.01 -28.27 29.32
C LEU A 260 7.21 -27.94 30.80
N THR A 261 8.11 -28.66 31.45
CA THR A 261 8.57 -28.30 32.80
C THR A 261 9.33 -26.96 32.77
N ALA A 262 9.51 -26.33 33.93
CA ALA A 262 10.23 -25.06 34.00
C ALA A 262 11.67 -25.15 33.43
N PRO A 263 12.51 -26.14 33.79
CA PRO A 263 13.86 -26.27 33.23
C PRO A 263 13.88 -26.45 31.71
N GLU A 264 13.00 -27.29 31.17
CA GLU A 264 12.88 -27.51 29.72
C GLU A 264 12.47 -26.23 29.00
N ARG A 265 11.50 -25.49 29.55
CA ARG A 265 11.05 -24.21 28.99
C ARG A 265 12.18 -23.16 28.99
N TRP A 266 12.98 -23.11 30.05
CA TRP A 266 14.16 -22.23 30.10
C TRP A 266 15.19 -22.59 29.02
N ALA A 267 15.43 -23.89 28.79
CA ALA A 267 16.33 -24.36 27.74
C ALA A 267 15.82 -23.99 26.33
N GLU A 268 14.51 -24.14 26.07
CA GLU A 268 13.89 -23.73 24.80
C GLU A 268 13.99 -22.21 24.58
N LEU A 269 13.69 -21.39 25.60
CA LEU A 269 13.84 -19.93 25.52
C LEU A 269 15.29 -19.52 25.24
N ALA A 270 16.25 -20.15 25.91
CA ALA A 270 17.68 -19.90 25.69
C ALA A 270 18.11 -20.27 24.27
N ARG A 271 17.60 -21.39 23.73
CA ARG A 271 17.87 -21.81 22.35
C ARG A 271 17.27 -20.86 21.33
N ALA A 272 16.02 -20.45 21.50
CA ALA A 272 15.33 -19.50 20.61
C ALA A 272 16.02 -18.13 20.61
N LYS A 273 16.40 -17.63 21.80
CA LYS A 273 17.21 -16.41 21.93
C LYS A 273 18.58 -16.53 21.25
N GLY A 274 19.23 -17.68 21.42
CA GLY A 274 20.52 -17.98 20.79
C GLY A 274 20.42 -17.97 19.27
N ALA A 275 19.42 -18.64 18.70
CA ALA A 275 19.19 -18.72 17.26
C ALA A 275 18.95 -17.34 16.61
N ALA A 276 18.24 -16.45 17.29
CA ALA A 276 18.00 -15.08 16.83
C ALA A 276 19.16 -14.11 17.13
N SER A 277 20.14 -14.48 17.97
CA SER A 277 21.25 -13.61 18.29
C SER A 277 22.29 -13.64 17.18
N ASN A 278 22.44 -12.53 16.46
CA ASN A 278 23.47 -12.42 15.42
C ASN A 278 24.91 -12.37 15.98
N ARG A 279 25.10 -12.35 17.32
CA ARG A 279 26.43 -12.34 17.95
C ARG A 279 27.24 -13.59 17.60
N GLY A 280 26.60 -14.76 17.54
CA GLY A 280 27.27 -16.01 17.18
C GLY A 280 27.76 -15.99 15.74
N ALA A 281 26.90 -15.56 14.80
CA ALA A 281 27.23 -15.44 13.39
C ALA A 281 28.30 -14.38 13.10
N VAL A 282 28.22 -13.21 13.75
CA VAL A 282 29.24 -12.15 13.63
C VAL A 282 30.58 -12.62 14.21
N LEU A 283 30.57 -13.25 15.39
CA LEU A 283 31.78 -13.83 15.99
C LEU A 283 32.41 -14.88 15.07
N ALA A 284 31.59 -15.74 14.45
CA ALA A 284 32.06 -16.74 13.49
C ALA A 284 32.64 -16.10 12.22
N ALA A 285 32.01 -15.07 11.67
CA ALA A 285 32.50 -14.33 10.51
C ALA A 285 33.83 -13.61 10.80
N ASP A 286 33.89 -12.86 11.90
CA ASP A 286 35.10 -12.16 12.35
C ASP A 286 36.26 -13.15 12.60
N ALA A 287 35.96 -14.29 13.22
CA ALA A 287 36.95 -15.32 13.45
C ALA A 287 37.50 -15.92 12.16
N ARG A 288 36.65 -16.17 11.14
CA ARG A 288 37.10 -16.67 9.83
C ARG A 288 37.95 -15.65 9.10
N GLU A 289 37.56 -14.39 9.13
CA GLU A 289 38.34 -13.32 8.54
C GLU A 289 39.73 -13.22 9.19
N LEU A 290 39.78 -13.27 10.53
CA LEU A 290 41.05 -13.30 11.23
C LEU A 290 41.89 -14.55 10.92
N MET A 291 41.27 -15.73 10.78
CA MET A 291 41.97 -16.94 10.35
C MET A 291 42.57 -16.79 8.95
N ARG A 292 41.82 -16.22 8.00
CA ARG A 292 42.28 -15.97 6.63
C ARG A 292 43.43 -14.97 6.58
N VAL A 293 43.33 -13.88 7.33
CA VAL A 293 44.31 -12.78 7.30
C VAL A 293 45.58 -13.10 8.09
N THR A 294 45.45 -13.77 9.23
CA THR A 294 46.58 -13.99 10.16
C THR A 294 47.18 -15.39 10.11
N GLY A 295 46.46 -16.37 9.56
CA GLY A 295 46.85 -17.79 9.59
C GLY A 295 46.87 -18.41 10.99
N HIS A 296 46.34 -17.72 12.00
CA HIS A 296 46.32 -18.19 13.38
C HIS A 296 45.32 -19.33 13.61
N SER A 297 45.64 -20.18 14.58
CA SER A 297 44.76 -21.26 15.03
C SER A 297 43.50 -20.72 15.72
N VAL A 298 42.44 -21.54 15.77
CA VAL A 298 41.16 -21.21 16.44
C VAL A 298 41.37 -20.77 17.90
N GLU A 299 42.37 -21.34 18.57
CA GLU A 299 42.72 -21.07 19.96
C GLU A 299 43.26 -19.63 20.14
N GLN A 300 44.17 -19.23 19.26
CA GLN A 300 44.75 -17.88 19.22
C GLN A 300 43.72 -16.82 18.81
N ILE A 301 42.80 -17.18 17.90
CA ILE A 301 41.69 -16.30 17.51
C ILE A 301 40.68 -16.14 18.64
N ALA A 302 40.35 -17.22 19.36
CA ALA A 302 39.46 -17.15 20.52
C ALA A 302 40.03 -16.23 21.61
N GLU A 303 41.32 -16.36 21.92
CA GLU A 303 42.01 -15.48 22.86
C GLU A 303 41.98 -14.02 22.41
N ARG A 304 42.26 -13.76 21.12
CA ARG A 304 42.22 -12.42 20.53
C ARG A 304 40.82 -11.79 20.55
N LEU A 305 39.79 -12.59 20.35
CA LEU A 305 38.38 -12.17 20.39
C LEU A 305 37.81 -12.13 21.81
N GLY A 306 38.58 -12.53 22.83
CA GLY A 306 38.17 -12.52 24.23
C GLY A 306 37.09 -13.55 24.58
N VAL A 307 37.03 -14.67 23.85
CA VAL A 307 36.06 -15.75 24.04
C VAL A 307 36.74 -17.08 24.33
N THR A 308 36.02 -18.04 24.90
CA THR A 308 36.59 -19.39 25.10
C THR A 308 36.67 -20.11 23.76
N LYS A 309 37.71 -20.95 23.58
CA LYS A 309 37.87 -21.79 22.38
C LYS A 309 36.63 -22.66 22.11
N ALA A 310 36.07 -23.27 23.15
CA ALA A 310 34.87 -24.09 23.04
C ALA A 310 33.66 -23.30 22.53
N HIS A 311 33.49 -22.05 23.00
CA HIS A 311 32.42 -21.19 22.52
C HIS A 311 32.64 -20.80 21.05
N LEU A 312 33.84 -20.34 20.67
CA LEU A 312 34.14 -19.98 19.28
C LEU A 312 33.95 -21.17 18.32
N TYR A 313 34.40 -22.35 18.73
CA TYR A 313 34.25 -23.57 17.93
C TYR A 313 32.78 -23.95 17.71
N GLN A 314 31.94 -23.84 18.75
CA GLN A 314 30.51 -24.07 18.64
C GLN A 314 29.82 -23.06 17.71
N GLU A 315 30.19 -21.78 17.75
CA GLU A 315 29.61 -20.76 16.86
C GLU A 315 30.06 -20.96 15.40
N LEU A 316 31.31 -21.34 15.15
CA LEU A 316 31.78 -21.70 13.81
C LEU A 316 31.02 -22.88 13.20
N LEU A 317 30.68 -23.89 14.02
CA LEU A 317 29.88 -25.05 13.61
C LEU A 317 28.40 -24.69 13.37
N ARG A 318 27.82 -23.79 14.17
CA ARG A 318 26.42 -23.36 14.03
C ARG A 318 26.20 -22.48 12.80
N HIS A 319 27.23 -21.80 12.32
CA HIS A 319 27.13 -20.80 11.26
C HIS A 319 28.08 -21.06 10.09
N PRO A 320 28.10 -22.24 9.44
CA PRO A 320 29.08 -22.61 8.42
C PRO A 320 29.21 -21.55 7.30
N GLU A 321 30.36 -21.48 6.64
CA GLU A 321 30.54 -20.61 5.47
C GLU A 321 29.50 -20.98 4.41
N ALA A 322 28.78 -19.98 3.89
CA ALA A 322 27.96 -20.19 2.70
C ALA A 322 28.91 -20.58 1.57
N GLU A 323 28.74 -21.77 1.00
CA GLU A 323 29.43 -22.13 -0.24
C GLU A 323 29.12 -21.06 -1.29
N PRO A 324 30.11 -20.57 -2.05
CA PRO A 324 29.84 -19.65 -3.14
C PRO A 324 28.88 -20.36 -4.09
N THR A 325 27.66 -19.86 -4.20
CA THR A 325 26.70 -20.28 -5.20
C THR A 325 27.36 -20.11 -6.55
N THR A 326 27.79 -21.22 -7.16
CA THR A 326 28.14 -21.29 -8.58
C THR A 326 26.85 -21.16 -9.37
N GLU A 327 26.27 -19.97 -9.39
CA GLU A 327 25.32 -19.58 -10.41
C GLU A 327 26.14 -19.28 -11.66
N THR A 328 26.26 -20.29 -12.52
CA THR A 328 26.56 -20.10 -13.94
C THR A 328 25.57 -19.08 -14.50
N GLU A 329 26.03 -17.84 -14.68
CA GLU A 329 25.40 -16.88 -15.58
C GLU A 329 25.25 -17.55 -16.96
N PRO A 330 24.04 -17.67 -17.54
CA PRO A 330 23.93 -18.02 -18.94
C PRO A 330 24.49 -16.86 -19.74
N ALA A 331 25.60 -17.09 -20.44
CA ALA A 331 26.14 -16.19 -21.45
C ALA A 331 25.06 -15.92 -22.51
N VAL A 332 24.44 -14.75 -22.43
CA VAL A 332 23.71 -14.13 -23.53
C VAL A 332 24.74 -13.28 -24.28
N ASP A 333 24.70 -13.36 -25.61
CA ASP A 333 25.45 -12.58 -26.60
C ASP A 333 26.62 -13.31 -27.28
N ALA A 334 26.27 -14.20 -28.21
CA ALA A 334 27.08 -14.50 -29.39
C ALA A 334 26.19 -14.43 -30.65
N GLU A 335 25.86 -13.22 -31.07
CA GLU A 335 25.36 -12.95 -32.42
C GLU A 335 26.05 -11.68 -32.93
N LEU A 336 27.20 -11.83 -33.62
CA LEU A 336 27.79 -10.89 -34.61
C LEU A 336 29.20 -11.37 -35.03
N ALA A 337 29.26 -12.43 -35.82
CA ALA A 337 30.30 -12.68 -36.84
C ALA A 337 30.09 -14.06 -37.52
N ALA A 338 29.16 -14.12 -38.48
CA ALA A 338 29.17 -15.09 -39.59
C ALA A 338 28.23 -14.58 -40.69
#